data_AF-A0A0D7KKC9-F1
#
_entry.id   AF-A0A0D7KKC9-F1
#
_cell.length_a   1.000
_cell.length_b   1.000
_cell.length_c   1.000
_cell.angle_alpha   90.00
_cell.angle_beta   90.00
_cell.angle_gamma   90.00
#
_symmetry.space_group_name_H-M   'P 1'
#
loop_
_entity.id
_entity.type
_entity.pdbx_description
1 polymer ?
#
loop_
_entity_poly.entity_id
_entity_poly.type
_entity_poly.pdbx_seq_one_letter_code
_entity_poly.pdbx_strand_id
1 'polypeptide(L)'
;KTGQEDERNKTQLRLYGLYVHRVYGVPYEKLDIRTEYLLSGSCVEDHIHEEEMEELERHVIDSMLLMRDYLEEPLRNQPMSMDAFEPTEETRRCRRCSFLDICEYGQRDEAVS
;
A
#
# COMPACT_ATOMS: atom_id res chain seq x y z
N LYS A 1 -7.81 6.72 -12.71
CA LYS A 1 -7.05 7.62 -11.80
C LYS A 1 -7.17 9.06 -12.31
N THR A 2 -7.37 10.03 -11.43
CA THR A 2 -7.57 11.46 -11.81
C THR A 2 -6.30 12.32 -11.67
N GLY A 3 -5.29 11.82 -10.94
CA GLY A 3 -3.98 12.47 -10.79
C GLY A 3 -2.96 11.99 -11.81
N GLN A 4 -1.69 12.32 -11.54
CA GLN A 4 -0.55 11.86 -12.35
C GLN A 4 -0.39 10.33 -12.32
N GLU A 5 0.28 9.81 -13.35
CA GLU A 5 0.66 8.41 -13.46
C GLU A 5 1.62 8.01 -12.33
N ASP A 6 1.41 6.81 -11.77
CA ASP A 6 2.10 6.35 -10.57
C ASP A 6 2.12 4.82 -10.52
N GLU A 7 3.29 4.23 -10.31
CA GLU A 7 3.49 2.78 -10.20
C GLU A 7 2.67 2.14 -9.06
N ARG A 8 2.35 2.89 -8.01
CA ARG A 8 1.47 2.42 -6.92
C ARG A 8 0.08 2.07 -7.43
N ASN A 9 -0.35 2.63 -8.56
CA ASN A 9 -1.61 2.27 -9.19
C ASN A 9 -1.58 0.84 -9.74
N LYS A 10 -0.42 0.39 -10.25
CA LYS A 10 -0.23 -0.96 -10.79
C LYS A 10 -0.39 -2.00 -9.69
N THR A 11 0.34 -1.85 -8.58
CA THR A 11 0.22 -2.76 -7.41
C THR A 11 -1.22 -2.83 -6.90
N GLN A 12 -1.89 -1.68 -6.76
CA GLN A 12 -3.28 -1.64 -6.31
C GLN A 12 -4.22 -2.43 -7.24
N LEU A 13 -4.05 -2.31 -8.56
CA LEU A 13 -4.90 -3.01 -9.50
C LEU A 13 -4.61 -4.52 -9.56
N ARG A 14 -3.34 -4.92 -9.44
CA ARG A 14 -2.97 -6.34 -9.31
C ARG A 14 -3.61 -6.97 -8.07
N LEU A 15 -3.74 -6.24 -6.95
CA LEU A 15 -4.48 -6.73 -5.77
C LEU A 15 -5.96 -7.00 -6.08
N TYR A 16 -6.61 -6.20 -6.92
CA TYR A 16 -7.95 -6.52 -7.39
C TYR A 16 -7.95 -7.77 -8.28
N GLY A 17 -6.94 -7.94 -9.15
CA GLY A 17 -6.75 -9.17 -9.92
C GLY A 17 -6.61 -10.41 -9.03
N LEU A 18 -5.80 -10.34 -7.97
CA LEU A 18 -5.66 -11.40 -6.95
C LEU A 18 -7.01 -11.72 -6.31
N TYR A 19 -7.77 -10.69 -5.92
CA TYR A 19 -9.10 -10.87 -5.34
C TYR A 19 -10.05 -11.60 -6.31
N VAL A 20 -10.10 -11.17 -7.58
CA VAL A 20 -10.98 -11.79 -8.57
C VAL A 20 -10.61 -13.27 -8.78
N HIS A 21 -9.31 -13.55 -8.88
CA HIS A 21 -8.79 -14.90 -9.00
C HIS A 21 -9.19 -15.77 -7.79
N ARG A 22 -8.91 -15.31 -6.57
CA ARG A 22 -9.15 -16.09 -5.33
C ARG A 22 -10.63 -16.28 -5.01
N VAL A 23 -11.46 -15.26 -5.24
CA VAL A 23 -12.86 -15.27 -4.82
C VAL A 23 -13.78 -15.84 -5.89
N TYR A 24 -13.49 -15.57 -7.18
CA TYR A 24 -14.34 -16.01 -8.29
C TYR A 24 -13.71 -17.13 -9.13
N GLY A 25 -12.47 -17.56 -8.84
CA GLY A 25 -11.79 -18.65 -9.54
C GLY A 25 -11.41 -18.33 -10.99
N VAL A 26 -11.31 -17.05 -11.35
CA VAL A 26 -10.93 -16.64 -12.71
C VAL A 26 -9.41 -16.75 -12.87
N PRO A 27 -8.89 -17.52 -13.85
CA PRO A 27 -7.46 -17.57 -14.13
C PRO A 27 -6.90 -16.20 -14.52
N TYR A 28 -5.65 -15.91 -14.15
CA TYR A 28 -5.02 -14.61 -14.42
C TYR A 28 -4.95 -14.28 -15.92
N GLU A 29 -4.79 -15.29 -16.77
CA GLU A 29 -4.73 -15.17 -18.23
C GLU A 29 -6.07 -14.73 -18.85
N LYS A 30 -7.15 -14.73 -18.06
CA LYS A 30 -8.48 -14.24 -18.46
C LYS A 30 -8.80 -12.87 -17.86
N LEU A 31 -7.84 -12.22 -17.20
CA LEU A 31 -8.02 -10.90 -16.59
C LEU A 31 -7.28 -9.85 -17.39
N ASP A 32 -8.03 -8.86 -17.89
CA ASP A 32 -7.48 -7.64 -18.45
C ASP A 32 -7.51 -6.55 -17.37
N ILE A 33 -6.34 -6.15 -16.87
CA ILE A 33 -6.23 -5.03 -15.94
C ILE A 33 -5.96 -3.75 -16.73
N ARG A 34 -6.78 -2.73 -16.51
CA ARG A 34 -6.67 -1.43 -17.19
C ARG A 34 -6.66 -0.28 -16.19
N THR A 35 -5.67 0.60 -16.34
CA THR A 35 -5.62 1.89 -15.65
C THR A 35 -6.00 2.99 -16.61
N GLU A 36 -7.19 3.57 -16.42
CA GLU A 36 -7.63 4.75 -17.18
C GLU A 36 -7.19 6.03 -16.47
N TYR A 37 -6.35 6.84 -17.10
CA TYR A 37 -5.89 8.14 -16.59
C TYR A 37 -6.72 9.26 -17.19
N LEU A 38 -7.63 9.82 -16.38
CA LEU A 38 -8.64 10.77 -16.86
C LEU A 38 -8.06 12.13 -17.24
N LEU A 39 -6.94 12.53 -16.62
CA LEU A 39 -6.31 13.82 -16.88
C LEU A 39 -5.62 13.84 -18.25
N SER A 40 -4.90 12.78 -18.60
CA SER A 40 -4.19 12.61 -19.87
C SER A 40 -5.08 12.00 -20.96
N GLY A 41 -6.15 11.30 -20.59
CA GLY A 41 -6.93 10.45 -21.48
C GLY A 41 -6.20 9.17 -21.90
N SER A 42 -5.08 8.83 -21.25
CA SER A 42 -4.29 7.63 -21.55
C SER A 42 -4.84 6.39 -20.83
N CYS A 43 -4.62 5.23 -21.44
CA CYS A 43 -4.89 3.92 -20.85
C CYS A 43 -3.58 3.14 -20.77
N VAL A 44 -3.33 2.51 -19.63
CA VAL A 44 -2.26 1.53 -19.45
C VAL A 44 -2.88 0.17 -19.16
N GLU A 45 -2.52 -0.83 -19.97
CA GLU A 45 -2.93 -2.22 -19.79
C GLU A 45 -1.82 -2.99 -19.08
N ASP A 46 -2.20 -3.84 -18.12
CA ASP A 46 -1.30 -4.71 -17.37
C ASP A 46 -1.74 -6.15 -17.55
N HIS A 47 -0.81 -6.98 -18.01
CA HIS A 47 -1.03 -8.42 -18.15
C HIS A 47 -0.34 -9.10 -16.97
N ILE A 48 -1.09 -9.95 -16.28
CA ILE A 48 -0.64 -10.56 -15.03
C ILE A 48 0.08 -11.87 -15.33
N HIS A 49 1.30 -12.01 -14.81
CA HIS A 49 1.99 -13.30 -14.74
C HIS A 49 1.86 -13.92 -13.35
N GLU A 50 1.70 -15.24 -13.30
CA GLU A 50 1.49 -15.97 -12.04
C GLU A 50 2.62 -15.72 -11.02
N GLU A 51 3.88 -15.72 -11.46
CA GLU A 51 5.06 -15.43 -10.62
C GLU A 51 4.97 -14.05 -9.93
N GLU A 52 4.54 -13.02 -10.65
CA GLU A 52 4.38 -11.66 -10.10
C GLU A 52 3.26 -11.61 -9.04
N MET A 53 2.24 -12.46 -9.19
CA MET A 53 1.13 -12.54 -8.24
C MET A 53 1.51 -13.27 -6.96
N GLU A 54 2.35 -14.30 -7.06
CA GLU A 54 2.91 -14.95 -5.89
C GLU A 54 3.79 -13.99 -5.08
N GLU A 55 4.60 -13.16 -5.75
CA GLU A 55 5.38 -12.09 -5.10
C GLU A 55 4.48 -11.08 -4.41
N LEU A 56 3.42 -10.63 -5.09
CA LEU A 56 2.45 -9.72 -4.52
C LEU A 56 1.76 -10.32 -3.28
N GLU A 57 1.37 -11.60 -3.34
CA GLU A 57 0.73 -12.27 -2.21
C GLU A 57 1.67 -12.40 -1.02
N ARG A 58 2.94 -12.77 -1.25
CA ARG A 58 3.97 -12.79 -0.19
C ARG A 58 4.11 -11.40 0.44
N HIS A 59 4.22 -10.35 -0.38
CA HIS A 59 4.33 -8.98 0.10
C HIS A 59 3.13 -8.56 0.97
N VAL A 60 1.91 -8.91 0.57
CA VAL A 60 0.70 -8.63 1.35
C VAL A 60 0.72 -9.34 2.69
N ILE A 61 1.07 -10.63 2.71
CA ILE A 61 1.15 -11.42 3.94
C ILE A 61 2.20 -10.82 4.88
N ASP A 62 3.40 -10.53 4.39
CA ASP A 62 4.48 -9.95 5.18
C ASP A 62 4.07 -8.58 5.75
N SER A 63 3.42 -7.74 4.95
CA SER A 63 2.89 -6.45 5.41
C SER A 63 1.84 -6.62 6.50
N MET A 64 0.94 -7.61 6.37
CA MET A 64 -0.06 -7.91 7.38
C MET A 64 0.54 -8.43 8.68
N LEU A 65 1.57 -9.29 8.60
CA LEU A 65 2.28 -9.79 9.78
C LEU A 65 2.98 -8.64 10.51
N LEU A 66 3.67 -7.76 9.80
CA LEU A 66 4.33 -6.60 10.37
C LEU A 66 3.32 -5.66 11.04
N MET A 67 2.14 -5.43 10.45
CA MET A 67 1.07 -4.66 11.11
C MET A 67 0.54 -5.34 12.38
N ARG A 68 0.47 -6.68 12.40
CA ARG A 68 0.03 -7.44 13.57
C ARG A 68 1.04 -7.40 14.72
N ASP A 69 2.32 -7.24 14.42
CA ASP A 69 3.37 -7.11 15.43
C ASP A 69 3.23 -5.82 16.26
N TYR A 70 2.48 -4.83 15.77
CA TYR A 70 2.12 -3.62 16.51
C TYR A 70 0.82 -3.74 17.34
N LEU A 71 0.30 -4.95 17.53
CA LEU A 71 -0.88 -5.20 18.38
C LEU A 71 -0.46 -5.78 19.73
N GLU A 72 -0.82 -5.10 20.81
CA GLU A 72 -0.66 -5.62 22.17
C GLU A 72 -1.63 -6.79 22.43
N GLU A 73 -2.88 -6.66 21.95
CA GLU A 73 -3.90 -7.71 22.05
C GLU A 73 -4.53 -7.97 20.66
N PRO A 74 -3.96 -8.89 19.86
CA PRO A 74 -4.38 -9.12 18.48
C PRO A 74 -5.85 -9.51 18.32
N LEU A 75 -6.41 -10.26 19.27
CA LEU A 75 -7.82 -10.69 19.22
C LEU A 75 -8.82 -9.54 19.44
N ARG A 76 -8.38 -8.45 20.07
CA ARG A 76 -9.18 -7.24 20.33
C ARG A 76 -8.80 -6.08 19.44
N ASN A 77 -7.85 -6.28 18.52
CA ASN A 77 -7.27 -5.23 17.68
C ASN A 77 -6.79 -4.02 18.50
N GLN A 78 -6.23 -4.29 19.69
CA GLN A 78 -5.67 -3.26 20.56
C GLN A 78 -4.23 -2.96 20.10
N PRO A 79 -3.93 -1.72 19.68
CA PRO A 79 -2.59 -1.34 19.27
C PRO A 79 -1.67 -1.25 20.48
N MET A 80 -0.37 -1.38 20.24
CA MET A 80 0.67 -0.96 21.19
C MET A 80 0.62 0.56 21.44
N SER A 81 1.41 1.04 22.40
CA SER A 81 1.57 2.49 22.61
C SER A 81 2.21 3.16 21.40
N MET A 82 1.99 4.48 21.25
CA MET A 82 2.60 5.28 20.17
C MET A 82 4.13 5.17 20.14
N ASP A 83 4.78 5.04 21.29
CA ASP A 83 6.24 4.88 21.42
C ASP A 83 6.79 3.61 20.76
N ALA A 84 5.94 2.61 20.51
CA ALA A 84 6.34 1.38 19.83
C ALA A 84 6.42 1.54 18.31
N PHE A 85 5.74 2.55 17.73
CA PHE A 85 5.67 2.73 16.29
C PHE A 85 6.89 3.50 15.79
N GLU A 86 7.74 2.80 15.03
CA GLU A 86 8.94 3.40 14.46
C GLU A 86 8.58 4.41 13.35
N PRO A 87 9.13 5.63 13.39
CA PRO A 87 8.94 6.61 12.33
C PRO A 87 9.68 6.18 11.06
N THR A 88 9.23 6.67 9.90
CA THR A 88 10.00 6.51 8.67
C THR A 88 11.26 7.38 8.70
N GLU A 89 12.38 6.84 8.23
CA GLU A 89 13.60 7.62 7.97
C GLU A 89 13.50 8.49 6.71
N GLU A 90 12.48 8.27 5.86
CA GLU A 90 12.30 9.01 4.61
C GLU A 90 11.56 10.34 4.83
N THR A 91 12.32 11.37 5.23
CA THR A 91 11.81 12.71 5.53
C THR A 91 10.97 13.35 4.42
N ARG A 92 11.17 12.97 3.15
CA ARG A 92 10.35 13.43 2.03
C ARG A 92 8.88 13.03 2.17
N ARG A 93 8.59 11.86 2.74
CA ARG A 93 7.22 11.38 2.99
C ARG A 93 6.51 12.20 4.06
N CYS A 94 7.26 12.72 5.05
CA CYS A 94 6.71 13.53 6.13
C CYS A 94 6.12 14.87 5.66
N ARG A 95 6.70 15.50 4.62
CA ARG A 95 6.31 16.84 4.12
C ARG A 95 4.85 16.98 3.69
N ARG A 96 4.20 15.87 3.32
CA ARG A 96 2.78 15.83 2.92
C ARG A 96 1.99 14.79 3.70
N CYS A 97 2.55 14.31 4.81
CA CYS A 97 1.93 13.26 5.62
C CYS A 97 0.74 13.85 6.39
N SER A 98 -0.44 13.26 6.22
CA SER A 98 -1.64 13.69 6.96
C SER A 98 -1.60 13.36 8.46
N PHE A 99 -0.58 12.63 8.93
CA PHE A 99 -0.42 12.24 10.33
C PHE A 99 0.70 13.02 11.04
N LEU A 100 1.25 14.07 10.41
CA LEU A 100 2.38 14.82 10.96
C LEU A 100 2.05 15.44 12.34
N ASP A 101 0.83 15.93 12.52
CA ASP A 101 0.38 16.60 13.75
C ASP A 101 0.38 15.69 14.99
N ILE A 102 0.32 14.37 14.78
CA ILE A 102 0.36 13.36 15.85
C ILE A 102 1.67 12.56 15.84
N CYS A 103 2.57 12.85 14.88
CA CYS A 103 3.86 12.20 14.77
C CYS A 103 4.89 13.00 15.56
N GLU A 104 5.27 12.48 16.73
CA GLU A 104 6.23 13.16 17.61
C GLU A 104 7.62 13.37 16.99
N TYR A 105 7.97 12.61 15.95
CA TYR A 105 9.24 12.76 15.24
C TYR A 105 9.21 13.89 14.21
N GLY A 106 8.07 14.10 13.55
CA GLY A 106 7.92 15.16 12.55
C GLY A 106 7.95 16.57 13.14
N GLN A 107 7.60 16.71 14.42
CA GLN A 107 7.65 17.98 15.15
C GLN A 107 9.05 18.31 15.70
N ARG A 108 9.98 17.34 15.76
CA ARG A 108 11.34 17.57 16.29
C ARG A 108 12.26 18.30 15.32
N ASP A 109 12.01 18.20 14.01
CA ASP A 109 12.82 18.89 12.99
C ASP A 109 12.53 20.39 12.91
N GLU A 110 11.34 20.86 13.29
CA GLU A 110 11.01 22.30 13.30
C GLU A 110 11.59 23.03 14.51
N ALA A 111 11.99 22.32 15.57
CA ALA A 111 12.58 22.91 16.78
C ALA A 111 14.09 23.20 16.65
N VAL A 112 14.71 22.94 15.49
CA VAL A 112 16.17 23.10 15.24
C VAL A 112 16.46 24.00 14.03
N SER A 113 15.65 25.04 13.79
CA SER A 113 15.99 26.15 12.87
C SER A 113 15.93 27.51 13.53
#